data_AF-A0A7I9YLH3-F1
#
_entry.id   AF-A0A7I9YLH3-F1
#
_cell.length_a   1.000
_cell.length_b   1.000
_cell.length_c   1.000
_cell.angle_alpha   90.00
_cell.angle_beta   90.00
_cell.angle_gamma   90.00
#
_symmetry.space_group_name_H-M   'P 1'
#
loop_
_entity.id
_entity.type
_entity.pdbx_description
1 polymer ?
#
loop_
_entity_poly.entity_id
_entity_poly.type
_entity_poly.pdbx_seq_one_letter_code
_entity_poly.pdbx_strand_id
1 'polypeptide(L)'
;MNPTLARSVNWSAVNEFVQPHLDRVGGYFPTVGSPEWCALADDDPAKIAAVLNAGQHWALHLELAQQARCDASKAISAAEDWGTVSRQIQQRREFYAEKPWLRRSA
;
A
#
# COMPACT_ATOMS: atom_id res chain seq x y z
N MET A 1 -14.15 -22.07 -3.61
CA MET A 1 -12.78 -21.66 -3.97
C MET A 1 -12.75 -20.14 -3.86
N ASN A 2 -12.28 -19.60 -2.74
CA ASN A 2 -12.19 -18.14 -2.56
C ASN A 2 -11.01 -17.66 -3.41
N PRO A 3 -11.21 -16.80 -4.44
CA PRO A 3 -10.08 -16.20 -5.10
C PRO A 3 -9.31 -15.43 -4.02
N THR A 4 -8.02 -15.72 -3.89
CA THR A 4 -7.09 -14.94 -3.07
C THR A 4 -7.27 -13.49 -3.51
N LEU A 5 -8.02 -12.70 -2.73
CA LEU A 5 -8.36 -11.33 -3.08
C LEU A 5 -7.03 -10.59 -3.27
N ALA A 6 -6.74 -10.21 -4.51
CA ALA A 6 -5.57 -9.41 -4.82
C ALA A 6 -5.65 -8.15 -3.95
N ARG A 7 -4.66 -7.95 -3.07
CA ARG A 7 -4.61 -6.79 -2.17
C ARG A 7 -4.21 -5.51 -2.91
N SER A 8 -3.94 -5.58 -4.21
CA SER A 8 -3.55 -4.45 -5.06
C SER A 8 -4.71 -3.47 -5.19
N VAL A 9 -4.42 -2.19 -4.99
CA VAL A 9 -5.36 -1.10 -5.25
C VAL A 9 -5.09 -0.62 -6.67
N ASN A 10 -6.16 -0.46 -7.46
CA ASN A 10 -6.09 0.12 -8.80
C ASN A 10 -6.71 1.52 -8.75
N TRP A 11 -5.88 2.56 -8.79
CA TRP A 11 -6.38 3.93 -8.71
C TRP A 11 -7.18 4.33 -9.96
N SER A 12 -6.74 3.94 -11.15
CA SER A 12 -7.42 4.30 -12.41
C SER A 12 -8.88 3.85 -12.41
N ALA A 13 -9.16 2.63 -11.96
CA ALA A 13 -10.53 2.11 -11.84
C ALA A 13 -11.38 2.91 -10.83
N VAL A 14 -10.78 3.37 -9.73
CA VAL A 14 -11.47 4.22 -8.75
C VAL A 14 -11.73 5.62 -9.34
N ASN A 15 -10.76 6.20 -10.06
CA ASN A 15 -10.89 7.48 -10.73
C ASN A 15 -12.01 7.44 -11.77
N GLU A 16 -12.05 6.42 -12.62
CA GLU A 16 -13.13 6.19 -13.59
C GLU A 16 -14.51 6.07 -12.92
N PHE A 17 -14.59 5.40 -11.78
CA PHE A 17 -15.82 5.31 -11.00
C PHE A 17 -16.24 6.65 -10.38
N VAL A 18 -15.29 7.42 -9.83
CA VAL A 18 -15.56 8.67 -9.12
C VAL A 18 -15.91 9.81 -10.07
N GLN A 19 -15.28 9.88 -11.24
CA GLN A 19 -15.39 11.02 -12.16
C GLN A 19 -16.85 11.42 -12.49
N PRO A 20 -17.77 10.51 -12.85
CA PRO A 20 -19.17 10.86 -13.14
C PRO A 20 -19.92 11.46 -11.94
N HIS A 21 -19.50 11.17 -10.71
CA HIS A 21 -20.08 11.76 -9.51
C HIS A 21 -19.62 13.21 -9.32
N LEU A 22 -18.34 13.49 -9.59
CA LEU A 22 -17.78 14.83 -9.53
C LEU A 22 -18.38 15.73 -10.63
N ASP A 23 -18.49 15.20 -11.84
CA ASP A 23 -19.06 15.91 -12.98
C ASP A 23 -20.53 16.29 -12.75
N ARG A 24 -21.29 15.46 -12.02
CA ARG A 24 -22.70 15.75 -11.68
C ARG A 24 -22.85 16.97 -10.76
N VAL A 25 -21.87 17.25 -9.91
CA VAL A 25 -21.87 18.46 -9.07
C VAL A 25 -21.54 19.70 -9.91
N GLY A 26 -20.85 19.53 -11.04
CA GLY A 26 -20.76 20.53 -12.10
C GLY A 26 -19.99 21.80 -11.73
N GLY A 27 -19.19 21.78 -10.65
CA GLY A 27 -18.50 22.97 -10.17
C GLY A 27 -17.69 22.76 -8.91
N TYR A 28 -17.72 23.78 -8.05
CA TYR A 28 -16.98 23.82 -6.79
C TYR A 28 -17.61 22.88 -5.75
N PHE A 29 -16.76 22.11 -5.07
CA PHE A 29 -17.10 21.48 -3.80
C PHE A 29 -15.98 21.79 -2.80
N PRO A 30 -16.30 22.02 -1.52
CA PRO A 30 -15.31 22.38 -0.53
C PRO A 30 -14.37 21.21 -0.25
N THR A 31 -13.17 21.50 0.24
CA THR A 31 -12.25 20.47 0.73
C THR A 31 -12.91 19.65 1.85
N VAL A 32 -12.80 18.32 1.79
CA VAL A 32 -13.36 17.42 2.81
C VAL A 32 -12.92 17.85 4.22
N GLY A 33 -13.87 17.94 5.15
CA GLY A 33 -13.61 18.33 6.54
C GLY A 33 -13.29 19.81 6.77
N SER A 34 -13.32 20.67 5.74
CA SER A 34 -13.22 22.11 5.93
C SER A 34 -14.45 22.66 6.68
N PRO A 35 -14.38 23.85 7.29
CA PRO A 35 -15.55 24.47 7.92
C PRO A 35 -16.75 24.61 6.98
N GLU A 36 -16.51 24.93 5.72
CA GLU A 36 -17.55 25.01 4.68
C GLU A 36 -18.17 23.64 4.40
N TRP A 37 -17.36 22.58 4.30
CA TRP A 37 -17.84 21.21 4.16
C TRP A 37 -18.68 20.76 5.37
N CYS A 38 -18.26 21.12 6.58
CA CYS A 38 -18.99 20.80 7.80
C CYS A 38 -20.35 21.51 7.88
N ALA A 39 -20.48 22.67 7.24
CA ALA A 39 -21.73 23.43 7.19
C ALA A 39 -22.75 22.86 6.18
N LEU A 40 -22.32 22.02 5.24
CA LEU A 40 -23.22 21.37 4.28
C LEU A 40 -24.10 20.30 4.94
N ALA A 41 -25.31 20.12 4.43
CA ALA A 41 -26.19 19.02 4.82
C ALA A 41 -25.58 17.66 4.46
N ASP A 42 -25.92 16.60 5.19
CA ASP A 42 -25.31 15.28 5.01
C ASP A 42 -25.63 14.63 3.65
N ASP A 43 -26.75 15.01 3.04
CA ASP A 43 -27.19 14.57 1.72
C ASP A 43 -26.80 15.53 0.59
N ASP A 44 -26.07 16.61 0.90
CA ASP A 44 -25.60 17.57 -0.09
C ASP A 44 -24.64 16.88 -1.08
N PRO A 45 -24.93 16.91 -2.41
CA PRO A 45 -24.09 16.29 -3.41
C PRO A 45 -22.63 16.78 -3.41
N ALA A 46 -22.38 18.06 -3.09
CA ALA A 46 -21.02 18.60 -2.98
C ALA A 46 -20.28 18.04 -1.76
N LYS A 47 -20.99 17.77 -0.65
CA LYS A 47 -20.41 17.14 0.54
C LYS A 47 -19.95 15.71 0.24
N ILE A 48 -20.79 14.95 -0.48
CA ILE A 48 -20.48 13.58 -0.93
C ILE A 48 -19.35 13.59 -1.96
N ALA A 49 -19.37 14.51 -2.93
CA ALA A 49 -18.31 14.63 -3.94
C ALA A 49 -16.94 14.92 -3.31
N ALA A 50 -16.87 15.77 -2.29
CA ALA A 50 -15.64 16.02 -1.55
C ALA A 50 -15.06 14.73 -0.90
N VAL A 51 -15.93 13.88 -0.35
CA VAL A 51 -15.52 12.59 0.23
C VAL A 51 -15.05 11.63 -0.86
N LEU A 52 -15.76 11.53 -1.98
CA LEU A 52 -15.35 10.69 -3.12
C LEU A 52 -14.01 11.15 -3.70
N ASN A 53 -13.81 12.46 -3.85
CA ASN A 53 -12.56 13.04 -4.31
C ASN A 53 -11.39 12.72 -3.36
N ALA A 54 -11.60 12.80 -2.05
CA ALA A 54 -10.60 12.39 -1.07
C ALA A 54 -10.33 10.87 -1.11
N GLY A 55 -11.37 10.06 -1.29
CA GLY A 55 -11.29 8.61 -1.42
C GLY A 55 -10.41 8.18 -2.60
N GLN A 56 -10.57 8.78 -3.77
CA GLN A 56 -9.72 8.47 -4.92
C GLN A 56 -8.25 8.88 -4.70
N HIS A 57 -7.98 10.01 -4.03
CA HIS A 57 -6.61 10.39 -3.69
C HIS A 57 -5.97 9.43 -2.67
N TRP A 58 -6.76 8.88 -1.75
CA TRP A 58 -6.27 7.82 -0.86
C TRP A 58 -5.98 6.52 -1.63
N ALA A 59 -6.82 6.15 -2.60
CA ALA A 59 -6.55 5.01 -3.47
C ALA A 59 -5.23 5.18 -4.25
N LEU A 60 -4.96 6.38 -4.78
CA LEU A 60 -3.69 6.72 -5.42
C LEU A 60 -2.51 6.55 -4.45
N HIS A 61 -2.64 7.05 -3.22
CA HIS A 61 -1.61 6.89 -2.19
C HIS A 61 -1.32 5.41 -1.91
N LEU A 62 -2.35 4.56 -1.81
CA LEU A 62 -2.19 3.13 -1.57
C LEU A 62 -1.47 2.43 -2.73
N GLU A 63 -1.84 2.72 -3.98
CA GLU A 63 -1.19 2.15 -5.17
C GLU A 63 0.29 2.57 -5.25
N LEU A 64 0.59 3.86 -5.02
CA LEU A 64 1.99 4.35 -4.96
C LEU A 64 2.78 3.68 -3.84
N ALA A 65 2.18 3.49 -2.66
CA ALA A 65 2.82 2.80 -1.55
C ALA A 65 3.05 1.30 -1.85
N GLN A 66 2.22 0.67 -2.68
CA GLN A 66 2.43 -0.70 -3.15
C GLN A 66 3.61 -0.75 -4.12
N GLN A 67 3.66 0.17 -5.08
CA GLN A 67 4.74 0.28 -6.03
C GLN A 67 6.09 0.49 -5.30
N ALA A 68 6.14 1.41 -4.33
CA ALA A 68 7.33 1.64 -3.51
C ALA A 68 7.80 0.40 -2.74
N ARG A 69 6.87 -0.41 -2.17
CA ARG A 69 7.22 -1.67 -1.50
C ARG A 69 7.77 -2.71 -2.47
N CYS A 70 7.19 -2.81 -3.66
CA CYS A 70 7.68 -3.69 -4.71
C CYS A 70 9.11 -3.31 -5.12
N ASP A 71 9.38 -2.02 -5.32
CA ASP A 71 10.70 -1.54 -5.72
C ASP A 71 11.74 -1.71 -4.60
N ALA A 72 11.36 -1.45 -3.35
CA ALA A 72 12.20 -1.76 -2.19
C ALA A 72 12.51 -3.27 -2.09
N SER A 73 11.52 -4.14 -2.34
CA SER A 73 11.71 -5.59 -2.32
C SER A 73 12.68 -6.06 -3.41
N LYS A 74 12.56 -5.49 -4.62
CA LYS A 74 13.50 -5.73 -5.72
C LYS A 74 14.91 -5.26 -5.36
N ALA A 75 15.03 -4.06 -4.78
CA ALA A 75 16.32 -3.52 -4.36
C ALA A 75 17.00 -4.41 -3.31
N ILE A 76 16.27 -4.89 -2.29
CA ILE A 76 16.79 -5.84 -1.31
C ILE A 76 17.19 -7.15 -1.99
N SER A 77 16.33 -7.70 -2.86
CA SER A 77 16.64 -8.93 -3.58
C SER A 77 17.89 -8.82 -4.47
N ALA A 78 18.20 -7.62 -4.96
CA ALA A 78 19.37 -7.34 -5.78
C ALA A 78 20.61 -6.90 -4.98
N ALA A 79 20.46 -6.57 -3.70
CA ALA A 79 21.54 -6.01 -2.89
C ALA A 79 22.67 -7.00 -2.60
N GLU A 80 22.36 -8.29 -2.50
CA GLU A 80 23.34 -9.35 -2.26
C GLU A 80 22.99 -10.65 -3.01
N ASP A 81 23.99 -11.51 -3.22
CA ASP A 81 23.74 -12.90 -3.63
C ASP A 81 23.19 -13.69 -2.44
N TRP A 82 21.87 -13.64 -2.30
CA TRP A 82 21.14 -14.37 -1.26
C TRP A 82 21.37 -15.89 -1.29
N GLY A 83 21.78 -16.45 -2.43
CA GLY A 83 22.20 -17.85 -2.53
C GLY A 83 23.51 -18.10 -1.78
N THR A 84 24.49 -17.21 -1.93
CA THR A 84 25.75 -17.25 -1.17
C THR A 84 25.50 -17.05 0.33
N VAL A 85 24.68 -16.06 0.70
CA VAL A 85 24.31 -15.83 2.11
C VAL A 85 23.66 -17.08 2.73
N SER A 86 22.71 -17.71 2.01
CA SER A 86 22.05 -18.93 2.45
C SER A 86 23.04 -20.08 2.67
N ARG A 87 23.97 -20.30 1.73
CA ARG A 87 25.03 -21.31 1.86
C ARG A 87 25.92 -21.06 3.09
N GLN A 88 26.33 -19.82 3.32
CA GLN A 88 27.15 -19.47 4.49
C GLN A 88 26.42 -19.73 5.82
N ILE A 89 25.13 -19.37 5.90
CA ILE A 89 24.30 -19.64 7.08
C ILE A 89 24.18 -21.15 7.32
N GLN A 90 23.94 -21.94 6.27
CA GLN A 90 23.81 -23.39 6.36
C GLN A 90 25.13 -24.03 6.83
N GLN A 91 26.25 -23.69 6.20
CA GLN A 91 27.58 -24.18 6.59
C GLN A 91 27.90 -23.84 8.05
N ARG A 92 27.56 -22.64 8.51
CA ARG A 92 27.75 -22.23 9.91
C ARG A 92 26.89 -23.05 10.87
N ARG A 93 25.63 -23.33 10.51
CA ARG A 93 24.73 -24.17 11.31
C ARG A 93 25.25 -25.60 11.42
N GLU A 94 25.68 -26.18 10.31
CA GLU A 94 26.28 -27.52 10.27
C GLU A 94 27.54 -27.60 11.13
N PHE A 95 28.44 -26.61 11.02
CA PHE A 95 29.65 -26.55 11.84
C PHE A 95 29.36 -26.60 13.36
N TYR A 96 28.36 -25.85 13.84
CA TYR A 96 27.96 -25.87 15.26
C TYR A 96 27.07 -27.05 15.64
N ALA A 97 26.46 -27.75 14.68
CA ALA A 97 25.77 -29.01 14.93
C ALA A 97 26.79 -30.13 15.14
N GLU A 98 27.86 -30.16 14.34
CA GLU A 98 28.98 -31.08 14.50
C GLU A 98 29.84 -30.80 15.74
N LYS A 99 29.96 -29.52 16.12
CA LYS A 99 30.82 -29.09 17.24
C LYS A 99 30.02 -28.29 18.28
N PRO A 100 29.08 -28.92 19.00
CA PRO A 100 28.19 -28.22 19.93
C PRO A 100 28.93 -27.49 21.05
N TRP A 101 30.08 -28.03 21.49
CA TRP A 101 30.90 -27.47 22.58
C TRP A 101 31.56 -26.12 22.23
N LEU A 102 31.58 -25.73 20.95
CA LEU A 102 32.05 -24.40 20.51
C LEU A 102 30.97 -23.32 20.58
N ARG A 103 29.71 -23.69 20.88
CA ARG A 103 28.67 -22.69 21.13
C ARG A 103 29.01 -21.98 22.43
N ARG A 104 29.18 -20.65 22.37
CA ARG A 104 29.28 -19.84 23.60
C ARG A 104 27.96 -20.00 24.36
N SER A 105 28.02 -20.50 25.60
CA SER A 105 26.89 -20.37 26.51
C SER A 105 26.68 -18.88 26.75
N ALA A 106 25.46 -18.42 26.52
CA ALA A 106 25.00 -17.10 26.91
C ALA A 106 24.84 -17.02 28.43
#